data_AF-A0A5B9Y3Y9-F1
#
_entry.id   AF-A0A5B9Y3Y9-F1
#
_cell.length_a   1.000
_cell.length_b   1.000
_cell.length_c   1.000
_cell.angle_alpha   90.00
_cell.angle_beta   90.00
_cell.angle_gamma   90.00
#
_symmetry.space_group_name_H-M   'P 1'
#
loop_
_entity.id
_entity.type
_entity.pdbx_description
1 polymer ?
#
loop_
_entity_poly.entity_id
_entity_poly.type
_entity_poly.pdbx_seq_one_letter_code
_entity_poly.pdbx_strand_id
1 'polypeptide(L)'
;MAKKEKLPKKEKQPKGDKQGLGKKIKDNLKLRNFKASSLFLNIFVIAFRVAAYAFWIIAPVLLAFALVYDQGARNFYGYILLSIFGKTEKIDGEYIATKDNSFVNTTVYITAPILWLILVILIYAFVTRPIMKKTLWRQRMYLSINLYFWAILFWVLLYMIWILLPNLPGDTNVDENGYINPKDAFYSAALKTFTPFSGWSIVYQVFCLCIIIFATFAAIEASLIRKLKLDFDSFYKPEFNERSLVNQVIEGRLQFGETDPGDLKAEIKKLRNDLDMERKERKMKELERIEYEAKQKKEAKKNAKNKKKNKL
;
A
#
# COMPACT_ATOMS: atom_id res chain seq x y z
N MET A 1 51.86 24.79 -50.56
CA MET A 1 50.46 25.25 -50.64
C MET A 1 49.66 24.65 -49.49
N ALA A 2 49.45 25.42 -48.43
CA ALA A 2 48.70 24.97 -47.24
C ALA A 2 47.21 25.30 -47.41
N LYS A 3 46.35 24.28 -47.36
CA LYS A 3 44.89 24.43 -47.35
C LYS A 3 44.46 24.92 -45.95
N LYS A 4 43.98 26.15 -45.87
CA LYS A 4 43.27 26.69 -44.69
C LYS A 4 41.92 25.99 -44.56
N GLU A 5 41.73 25.19 -43.51
CA GLU A 5 40.42 24.72 -43.07
C GLU A 5 39.57 25.92 -42.61
N LYS A 6 38.43 26.11 -43.26
CA LYS A 6 37.42 27.08 -42.83
C LYS A 6 36.55 26.43 -41.75
N LEU A 7 36.68 26.90 -40.52
CA LEU A 7 35.74 26.61 -39.44
C LEU A 7 34.30 27.01 -39.84
N PRO A 8 33.28 26.19 -39.54
CA PRO A 8 31.90 26.55 -39.82
C PRO A 8 31.43 27.71 -38.93
N LYS A 9 30.73 28.66 -39.56
CA LYS A 9 30.12 29.84 -38.93
C LYS A 9 29.20 29.40 -37.78
N LYS A 10 29.39 30.00 -36.59
CA LYS A 10 28.40 30.00 -35.50
C LYS A 10 27.05 30.48 -36.06
N GLU A 11 26.07 29.58 -36.13
CA GLU A 11 24.67 29.95 -36.36
C GLU A 11 24.24 30.94 -35.27
N LYS A 12 23.71 32.07 -35.74
CA LYS A 12 23.12 33.11 -34.90
C LYS A 12 21.92 32.51 -34.16
N GLN A 13 22.00 32.46 -32.83
CA GLN A 13 20.83 32.24 -31.98
C GLN A 13 19.79 33.33 -32.28
N PRO A 14 18.53 32.99 -32.57
CA PRO A 14 17.48 33.99 -32.68
C PRO A 14 17.20 34.56 -31.28
N LYS A 15 17.62 35.81 -31.08
CA LYS A 15 17.06 36.70 -30.06
C LYS A 15 15.65 37.07 -30.50
N GLY A 16 14.65 36.74 -29.69
CA GLY A 16 13.28 37.21 -29.86
C GLY A 16 12.25 36.10 -29.78
N ASP A 17 11.75 35.86 -28.57
CA ASP A 17 10.34 35.53 -28.25
C ASP A 17 10.22 34.83 -26.89
N LYS A 18 10.64 35.51 -25.82
CA LYS A 18 10.30 35.10 -24.45
C LYS A 18 8.80 35.28 -24.13
N GLN A 19 8.05 36.06 -24.92
CA GLN A 19 6.61 36.29 -24.70
C GLN A 19 5.71 35.27 -25.41
N GLY A 20 6.19 34.60 -26.47
CA GLY A 20 5.41 33.60 -27.22
C GLY A 20 5.39 32.21 -26.58
N LEU A 21 6.48 31.82 -25.90
CA LEU A 21 6.56 30.53 -25.20
C LEU A 21 5.60 30.45 -23.99
N GLY A 22 5.46 31.54 -23.22
CA GLY A 22 4.56 31.56 -22.05
C GLY A 22 3.08 31.39 -22.41
N LYS A 23 2.63 31.95 -23.55
CA LYS A 23 1.25 31.78 -24.05
C LYS A 23 1.04 30.41 -24.71
N LYS A 24 1.98 29.95 -25.54
CA LYS A 24 1.88 28.60 -26.14
C LYS A 24 1.97 27.47 -25.12
N ILE A 25 2.65 27.65 -24.00
CA ILE A 25 2.68 26.67 -22.89
C ILE A 25 1.39 26.74 -22.07
N LYS A 26 0.81 27.92 -21.84
CA LYS A 26 -0.51 28.08 -21.19
C LYS A 26 -1.64 27.43 -22.00
N ASP A 27 -1.62 27.57 -23.32
CA ASP A 27 -2.69 27.14 -24.21
C ASP A 27 -2.54 25.68 -24.69
N ASN A 28 -1.32 25.12 -24.70
CA ASN A 28 -1.11 23.68 -24.91
C ASN A 28 -1.48 22.88 -23.65
N LEU A 29 -2.79 22.66 -23.49
CA LEU A 29 -3.37 21.37 -23.11
C LEU A 29 -2.56 20.53 -22.09
N LYS A 30 -2.44 21.02 -20.85
CA LYS A 30 -2.35 20.21 -19.61
C LYS A 30 -2.25 21.02 -18.31
N LEU A 31 -1.88 22.30 -18.37
CA LEU A 31 -1.85 23.19 -17.19
C LEU A 31 -3.22 23.40 -16.55
N ARG A 32 -4.31 23.38 -17.32
CA ARG A 32 -5.67 23.59 -16.80
C ARG A 32 -6.15 22.48 -15.85
N ASN A 33 -5.48 21.33 -15.84
CA ASN A 33 -5.81 20.20 -14.98
C ASN A 33 -4.90 20.06 -13.75
N PHE A 34 -3.83 20.86 -13.65
CA PHE A 34 -3.00 20.91 -12.45
C PHE A 34 -3.70 21.77 -11.39
N LYS A 35 -4.80 21.27 -10.83
CA LYS A 35 -5.36 21.86 -9.61
C LYS A 35 -4.40 21.50 -8.47
N ALA A 36 -3.81 22.53 -7.85
CA ALA A 36 -3.11 22.37 -6.57
C ALA A 36 -4.02 21.54 -5.64
N SER A 37 -3.47 20.49 -5.04
CA SER A 37 -4.22 19.62 -4.14
C SER A 37 -4.91 20.48 -3.07
N SER A 38 -6.21 20.29 -2.86
CA SER A 38 -6.91 21.05 -1.85
C SER A 38 -6.36 20.69 -0.47
N LEU A 39 -6.22 21.69 0.40
CA LEU A 39 -5.69 21.49 1.76
C LEU A 39 -6.52 20.44 2.52
N PHE A 40 -7.84 20.42 2.28
CA PHE A 40 -8.76 19.42 2.80
C PHE A 40 -8.45 17.99 2.32
N LEU A 41 -8.19 17.79 1.02
CA LEU A 41 -7.78 16.47 0.49
C LEU A 41 -6.47 16.01 1.12
N ASN A 42 -5.52 16.92 1.35
CA ASN A 42 -4.24 16.59 1.97
C ASN A 42 -4.41 16.18 3.44
N ILE A 43 -5.20 16.94 4.22
CA ILE A 43 -5.53 16.58 5.62
C ILE A 43 -6.23 15.22 5.66
N PHE A 44 -7.22 15.01 4.80
CA PHE A 44 -7.94 13.74 4.72
C PHE A 44 -7.00 12.56 4.44
N VAL A 45 -6.06 12.71 3.51
CA VAL A 45 -5.07 11.67 3.19
C VAL A 45 -4.15 11.38 4.37
N ILE A 46 -3.71 12.40 5.11
CA ILE A 46 -2.86 12.21 6.30
C ILE A 46 -3.64 11.50 7.40
N ALA A 47 -4.85 11.96 7.72
CA ALA A 47 -5.69 11.35 8.75
C ALA A 47 -5.92 9.87 8.47
N PHE A 48 -6.18 9.53 7.21
CA PHE A 48 -6.41 8.14 6.81
C PHE A 48 -5.14 7.27 6.88
N ARG A 49 -3.96 7.83 6.61
CA ARG A 49 -2.68 7.13 6.83
C ARG A 49 -2.42 6.90 8.33
N VAL A 50 -2.73 7.88 9.18
CA VAL A 50 -2.63 7.73 10.64
C VAL A 50 -3.57 6.64 11.15
N ALA A 51 -4.82 6.63 10.68
CA ALA A 51 -5.79 5.57 11.00
C ALA A 51 -5.30 4.20 10.52
N ALA A 52 -4.69 4.12 9.34
CA ALA A 52 -4.09 2.88 8.84
C ALA A 52 -2.96 2.40 9.78
N TYR A 53 -2.06 3.28 10.23
CA TYR A 53 -1.00 2.88 11.18
C TYR A 53 -1.57 2.34 12.49
N ALA A 54 -2.53 3.03 13.09
CA ALA A 54 -3.17 2.58 14.32
C ALA A 54 -3.82 1.20 14.13
N PHE A 55 -4.55 1.02 13.02
CA PHE A 55 -5.17 -0.25 12.67
C PHE A 55 -4.16 -1.39 12.52
N TRP A 56 -3.02 -1.15 11.85
CA TRP A 56 -2.00 -2.19 11.64
C TRP A 56 -1.28 -2.64 12.92
N ILE A 57 -1.27 -1.82 13.97
CA ILE A 57 -0.74 -2.19 15.29
C ILE A 57 -1.77 -3.04 16.05
N ILE A 58 -3.04 -2.64 16.00
CA ILE A 58 -4.13 -3.29 16.73
C ILE A 58 -4.49 -4.65 16.11
N ALA A 59 -4.42 -4.76 14.78
CA ALA A 59 -4.87 -5.91 14.03
C ALA A 59 -4.20 -7.25 14.42
N PRO A 60 -2.86 -7.36 14.50
CA PRO A 60 -2.21 -8.58 14.99
C PRO A 60 -2.63 -8.96 16.40
N VAL A 61 -2.84 -7.98 17.28
CA VAL A 61 -3.24 -8.21 18.67
C VAL A 61 -4.63 -8.82 18.74
N LEU A 62 -5.58 -8.28 17.97
CA LEU A 62 -6.94 -8.82 17.87
C LEU A 62 -6.96 -10.23 17.30
N LEU A 63 -6.15 -10.52 16.28
CA LEU A 63 -6.03 -11.88 15.71
C LEU A 63 -5.43 -12.88 16.71
N ALA A 64 -4.42 -12.47 17.47
CA ALA A 64 -3.83 -13.32 18.51
C ALA A 64 -4.84 -13.62 19.63
N PHE A 65 -5.61 -12.62 20.05
CA PHE A 65 -6.68 -12.82 21.02
C PHE A 65 -7.81 -13.71 20.49
N ALA A 66 -8.18 -13.59 19.22
CA ALA A 66 -9.16 -14.48 18.62
C ALA A 66 -8.73 -15.95 18.72
N LEU A 67 -7.46 -16.27 18.48
CA LEU A 67 -6.96 -17.65 18.57
C LEU A 67 -6.97 -18.22 20.00
N VAL A 68 -6.82 -17.37 21.02
CA VAL A 68 -6.79 -17.79 22.44
C VAL A 68 -8.19 -17.84 23.06
N TYR A 69 -9.04 -16.86 22.75
CA TYR A 69 -10.33 -16.64 23.40
C TYR A 69 -11.54 -17.10 22.58
N ASP A 70 -11.43 -17.24 21.26
CA ASP A 70 -12.52 -17.79 20.46
C ASP A 70 -12.54 -19.31 20.60
N GLN A 71 -13.61 -19.82 21.23
CA GLN A 71 -13.79 -21.25 21.44
C GLN A 71 -13.89 -22.00 20.10
N GLY A 72 -14.54 -21.41 19.10
CA GLY A 72 -14.65 -21.98 17.76
C GLY A 72 -13.28 -22.19 17.11
N ALA A 73 -12.50 -21.12 16.96
CA ALA A 73 -11.17 -21.16 16.35
C ALA A 73 -10.22 -22.07 17.14
N ARG A 74 -10.25 -22.02 18.48
CA ARG A 74 -9.40 -22.86 19.34
C ARG A 74 -9.72 -24.35 19.18
N ASN A 75 -11.01 -24.71 19.16
CA ASN A 75 -11.43 -26.09 19.00
C ASN A 75 -11.09 -26.63 17.60
N PHE A 76 -11.32 -25.81 16.56
CA PHE A 76 -10.94 -26.16 15.19
C PHE A 76 -9.42 -26.32 15.04
N TYR A 77 -8.64 -25.43 15.64
CA TYR A 77 -7.17 -25.54 15.66
C TYR A 77 -6.70 -26.79 16.40
N GLY A 78 -7.31 -27.12 17.55
CA GLY A 78 -7.05 -28.35 18.30
C GLY A 78 -7.34 -29.60 17.47
N TYR A 79 -8.47 -29.62 16.76
CA TYR A 79 -8.81 -30.71 15.84
C TYR A 79 -7.76 -30.89 14.74
N ILE A 80 -7.29 -29.79 14.12
CA ILE A 80 -6.21 -29.85 13.11
C ILE A 80 -4.92 -30.41 13.71
N LEU A 81 -4.50 -29.90 14.87
CA LEU A 81 -3.26 -30.35 15.52
C LEU A 81 -3.29 -31.84 15.85
N LEU A 82 -4.39 -32.33 16.42
CA LEU A 82 -4.52 -33.74 16.78
C LEU A 82 -4.74 -34.63 15.54
N SER A 83 -5.27 -34.09 14.45
CA SER A 83 -5.36 -34.82 13.18
C SER A 83 -3.99 -35.01 12.51
N ILE A 84 -3.04 -34.11 12.75
CA ILE A 84 -1.69 -34.17 12.17
C ILE A 84 -0.70 -34.90 13.09
N PHE A 85 -0.75 -34.60 14.39
CA PHE A 85 0.25 -35.06 15.37
C PHE A 85 -0.30 -36.06 16.38
N GLY A 86 -1.62 -36.22 16.47
CA GLY A 86 -2.25 -37.17 17.37
C GLY A 86 -2.26 -38.58 16.76
N LYS A 87 -1.85 -39.56 17.57
CA LYS A 87 -2.04 -40.99 17.29
C LYS A 87 -2.72 -41.64 18.49
N THR A 88 -3.65 -42.54 18.21
CA THR A 88 -4.21 -43.43 19.23
C THR A 88 -3.44 -44.74 19.16
N GLU A 89 -2.82 -45.14 20.27
CA GLU A 89 -2.11 -46.41 20.39
C GLU A 89 -2.89 -47.32 21.35
N LYS A 90 -2.92 -48.62 21.05
CA LYS A 90 -3.53 -49.62 21.93
C LYS A 90 -2.43 -50.27 22.75
N ILE A 91 -2.40 -50.01 24.05
CA ILE A 91 -1.42 -50.56 25.00
C ILE A 91 -2.22 -51.32 26.06
N ASP A 92 -1.89 -52.59 26.27
CA ASP A 92 -2.55 -53.46 27.26
C ASP A 92 -4.08 -53.54 27.15
N GLY A 93 -4.64 -53.39 25.94
CA GLY A 93 -6.08 -53.46 25.69
C GLY A 93 -6.81 -52.13 25.82
N GLU A 94 -6.19 -51.11 26.41
CA GLU A 94 -6.70 -49.74 26.51
C GLU A 94 -6.23 -48.88 25.33
N TYR A 95 -7.11 -47.99 24.86
CA TYR A 95 -6.76 -46.99 23.86
C TYR A 95 -6.19 -45.76 24.56
N ILE A 96 -4.93 -45.43 24.28
CA ILE A 96 -4.24 -44.28 24.85
C ILE A 96 -3.94 -43.28 23.73
N ALA A 97 -4.36 -42.03 23.92
CA ALA A 97 -3.96 -40.94 23.05
C ALA A 97 -2.52 -40.54 23.35
N THR A 98 -1.66 -40.51 22.33
CA THR A 98 -0.29 -39.98 22.44
C THR A 98 -0.25 -38.47 22.75
N LYS A 99 -1.35 -37.75 22.47
CA LYS A 99 -1.49 -36.31 22.69
C LYS A 99 -2.90 -35.98 23.18
N ASP A 100 -2.99 -35.06 24.13
CA ASP A 100 -4.21 -34.74 24.87
C ASP A 100 -4.54 -33.23 24.79
N ASN A 101 -5.51 -32.81 25.60
CA ASN A 101 -5.91 -31.40 25.71
C ASN A 101 -4.76 -30.50 26.21
N SER A 102 -3.88 -31.03 27.05
CA SER A 102 -2.72 -30.29 27.56
C SER A 102 -1.77 -29.91 26.42
N PHE A 103 -1.46 -30.86 25.53
CA PHE A 103 -0.64 -30.61 24.34
C PHE A 103 -1.23 -29.52 23.44
N VAL A 104 -2.54 -29.56 23.17
CA VAL A 104 -3.21 -28.54 22.34
C VAL A 104 -3.12 -27.17 23.00
N ASN A 105 -3.37 -27.08 24.31
CA ASN A 105 -3.31 -25.81 25.03
C ASN A 105 -1.89 -25.23 25.06
N THR A 106 -0.88 -26.03 25.36
CA THR A 106 0.52 -25.60 25.30
C THR A 106 0.89 -25.11 23.91
N THR A 107 0.47 -25.83 22.86
CA THR A 107 0.74 -25.43 21.48
C THR A 107 0.07 -24.10 21.15
N VAL A 108 -1.19 -23.89 21.53
CA VAL A 108 -1.91 -22.61 21.36
C VAL A 108 -1.15 -21.45 22.01
N TYR A 109 -0.70 -21.61 23.26
CA TYR A 109 0.03 -20.56 23.98
C TYR A 109 1.41 -20.26 23.38
N ILE A 110 2.05 -21.23 22.72
CA ILE A 110 3.31 -21.02 22.00
C ILE A 110 3.05 -20.39 20.63
N THR A 111 2.03 -20.85 19.90
CA THR A 111 1.79 -20.39 18.52
C THR A 111 1.16 -19.01 18.44
N ALA A 112 0.31 -18.62 19.41
CA ALA A 112 -0.30 -17.30 19.44
C ALA A 112 0.72 -16.13 19.43
N PRO A 113 1.74 -16.09 20.30
CA PRO A 113 2.75 -15.02 20.28
C PRO A 113 3.66 -15.07 19.04
N ILE A 114 3.95 -16.28 18.52
CA ILE A 114 4.73 -16.43 17.29
C ILE A 114 3.94 -15.88 16.09
N LEU A 115 2.66 -16.26 15.97
CA LEU A 115 1.76 -15.75 14.93
C LEU A 115 1.62 -14.24 15.00
N TRP A 116 1.47 -13.68 16.20
CA TRP A 116 1.46 -12.24 16.42
C TRP A 116 2.72 -11.57 15.86
N LEU A 117 3.90 -12.06 16.22
CA LEU A 117 5.18 -11.49 15.79
C LEU A 117 5.36 -11.58 14.27
N ILE A 118 5.02 -12.73 13.68
CA ILE A 118 5.06 -12.93 12.23
C ILE A 118 4.09 -11.99 11.51
N LEU A 119 2.86 -11.86 12.00
CA LEU A 119 1.85 -10.96 11.43
C LEU A 119 2.30 -9.50 11.47
N VAL A 120 2.89 -9.05 12.58
CA VAL A 120 3.45 -7.68 12.69
C VAL A 120 4.52 -7.46 11.61
N ILE A 121 5.45 -8.40 11.45
CA ILE A 121 6.53 -8.29 10.45
C ILE A 121 5.96 -8.28 9.03
N LEU A 122 5.03 -9.19 8.71
CA LEU A 122 4.42 -9.30 7.39
C LEU A 122 3.62 -8.05 7.05
N ILE A 123 2.79 -7.55 7.96
CA ILE A 123 2.00 -6.33 7.76
C ILE A 123 2.93 -5.13 7.55
N TYR A 124 4.00 -5.01 8.34
CA TYR A 124 4.97 -3.94 8.17
C TYR A 124 5.62 -3.99 6.78
N ALA A 125 6.08 -5.17 6.35
CA ALA A 125 6.80 -5.37 5.10
C ALA A 125 5.91 -5.19 3.85
N PHE A 126 4.70 -5.76 3.88
CA PHE A 126 3.82 -5.86 2.70
C PHE A 126 2.73 -4.80 2.64
N VAL A 127 2.44 -4.11 3.75
CA VAL A 127 1.37 -3.11 3.80
C VAL A 127 1.91 -1.75 4.22
N THR A 128 2.46 -1.61 5.42
CA THR A 128 2.87 -0.32 5.99
C THR A 128 3.99 0.33 5.17
N ARG A 129 5.08 -0.40 4.88
CA ARG A 129 6.20 0.11 4.07
C ARG A 129 5.77 0.49 2.64
N PRO A 130 4.96 -0.33 1.94
CA PRO A 130 4.37 0.04 0.65
C PRO A 130 3.51 1.30 0.68
N ILE A 131 2.68 1.51 1.71
CA ILE A 131 1.87 2.73 1.85
C ILE A 131 2.77 3.99 1.95
N MET A 132 3.92 3.86 2.61
CA MET A 132 4.90 4.94 2.78
C MET A 132 5.73 5.21 1.52
N LYS A 133 6.34 4.18 0.94
CA LYS A 133 7.38 4.35 -0.10
C LYS A 133 6.84 4.44 -1.52
N LYS A 134 5.62 3.96 -1.78
CA LYS A 134 5.07 3.93 -3.15
C LYS A 134 4.46 5.28 -3.52
N THR A 135 5.18 6.06 -4.30
CA THR A 135 4.70 7.35 -4.85
C THR A 135 3.98 7.17 -6.20
N LEU A 136 4.28 6.09 -6.93
CA LEU A 136 3.72 5.84 -8.26
C LEU A 136 2.29 5.27 -8.20
N TRP A 137 1.41 5.80 -9.05
CA TRP A 137 0.00 5.38 -9.13
C TRP A 137 -0.18 3.87 -9.35
N ARG A 138 0.65 3.24 -10.20
CA ARG A 138 0.58 1.80 -10.48
C ARG A 138 0.85 0.96 -9.24
N GLN A 139 1.81 1.39 -8.43
CA GLN A 139 2.21 0.67 -7.24
C GLN A 139 1.14 0.78 -6.14
N ARG A 140 0.46 1.93 -6.04
CA ARG A 140 -0.70 2.12 -5.15
C ARG A 140 -1.93 1.35 -5.62
N MET A 141 -2.19 1.31 -6.92
CA MET A 141 -3.27 0.50 -7.48
C MET A 141 -3.06 -1.00 -7.20
N TYR A 142 -1.83 -1.48 -7.38
CA TYR A 142 -1.48 -2.87 -7.04
C TYR A 142 -1.68 -3.15 -5.54
N LEU A 143 -1.30 -2.21 -4.67
CA LEU A 143 -1.53 -2.33 -3.23
C LEU A 143 -3.03 -2.43 -2.90
N SER A 144 -3.86 -1.58 -3.51
CA SER A 144 -5.32 -1.63 -3.34
C SER A 144 -5.89 -2.98 -3.75
N ILE A 145 -5.54 -3.49 -4.93
CA ILE A 145 -5.98 -4.80 -5.41
C ILE A 145 -5.55 -5.91 -4.44
N ASN A 146 -4.30 -5.86 -3.95
CA ASN A 146 -3.80 -6.84 -3.00
C ASN A 146 -4.61 -6.81 -1.69
N LEU A 147 -4.91 -5.62 -1.15
CA LEU A 147 -5.72 -5.47 0.06
C LEU A 147 -7.15 -6.01 -0.12
N TYR A 148 -7.80 -5.72 -1.27
CA TYR A 148 -9.10 -6.31 -1.59
C TYR A 148 -9.02 -7.83 -1.69
N PHE A 149 -8.03 -8.36 -2.40
CA PHE A 149 -7.85 -9.79 -2.58
C PHE A 149 -7.73 -10.52 -1.24
N TRP A 150 -6.85 -10.05 -0.34
CA TRP A 150 -6.67 -10.68 0.96
C TRP A 150 -7.92 -10.59 1.83
N ALA A 151 -8.59 -9.43 1.89
CA ALA A 151 -9.81 -9.28 2.68
C ALA A 151 -10.93 -10.23 2.21
N ILE A 152 -11.14 -10.32 0.89
CA ILE A 152 -12.14 -11.22 0.30
C ILE A 152 -11.74 -12.68 0.53
N LEU A 153 -10.47 -13.04 0.31
CA LEU A 153 -9.96 -14.39 0.55
C LEU A 153 -10.20 -14.82 2.00
N PHE A 154 -9.93 -13.93 2.95
CA PHE A 154 -10.12 -14.19 4.37
C PHE A 154 -11.58 -14.36 4.77
N TRP A 155 -12.51 -13.60 4.20
CA TRP A 155 -13.95 -13.87 4.35
C TRP A 155 -14.33 -15.22 3.76
N VAL A 156 -13.94 -15.48 2.50
CA VAL A 156 -14.27 -16.75 1.83
C VAL A 156 -13.74 -17.93 2.62
N LEU A 157 -12.52 -17.87 3.16
CA LEU A 157 -11.95 -18.93 3.99
C LEU A 157 -12.76 -19.18 5.27
N LEU A 158 -13.20 -18.12 5.97
CA LEU A 158 -14.03 -18.27 7.18
C LEU A 158 -15.33 -19.04 6.88
N TYR A 159 -16.04 -18.65 5.82
CA TYR A 159 -17.28 -19.32 5.42
C TYR A 159 -17.03 -20.72 4.84
N MET A 160 -15.93 -20.90 4.10
CA MET A 160 -15.54 -22.20 3.56
C MET A 160 -15.26 -23.19 4.69
N ILE A 161 -14.53 -22.80 5.73
CA ILE A 161 -14.28 -23.64 6.91
C ILE A 161 -15.60 -24.01 7.57
N TRP A 162 -16.48 -23.04 7.80
CA TRP A 162 -17.79 -23.30 8.42
C TRP A 162 -18.65 -24.29 7.63
N ILE A 163 -18.66 -24.20 6.30
CA ILE A 163 -19.42 -25.11 5.42
C ILE A 163 -18.76 -26.49 5.32
N LEU A 164 -17.44 -26.57 5.31
CA LEU A 164 -16.70 -27.82 5.17
C LEU A 164 -16.57 -28.59 6.49
N LEU A 165 -16.65 -27.92 7.63
CA LEU A 165 -16.45 -28.51 8.95
C LEU A 165 -17.28 -29.79 9.18
N PRO A 166 -18.59 -29.86 8.83
CA PRO A 166 -19.40 -31.09 8.98
C PRO A 166 -18.96 -32.27 8.11
N ASN A 167 -18.18 -32.01 7.06
CA ASN A 167 -17.71 -33.03 6.12
C ASN A 167 -16.30 -33.52 6.45
N LEU A 168 -15.67 -33.01 7.51
CA LEU A 168 -14.34 -33.45 7.91
C LEU A 168 -14.39 -34.80 8.66
N PRO A 169 -13.34 -35.62 8.55
CA PRO A 169 -13.31 -36.94 9.18
C PRO A 169 -13.19 -36.82 10.71
N GLY A 170 -14.31 -36.95 11.39
CA GLY A 170 -14.39 -37.08 12.85
C GLY A 170 -15.55 -38.00 13.21
N ASP A 171 -15.33 -38.84 14.21
CA ASP A 171 -16.38 -39.71 14.75
C ASP A 171 -17.06 -38.98 15.91
N THR A 172 -18.38 -39.04 15.99
CA THR A 172 -19.12 -38.49 17.15
C THR A 172 -19.47 -39.56 18.17
N ASN A 173 -19.11 -40.82 17.89
CA ASN A 173 -19.43 -41.96 18.72
C ASN A 173 -18.39 -42.14 19.82
N VAL A 174 -18.87 -42.39 21.03
CA VAL A 174 -18.05 -42.83 22.15
C VAL A 174 -17.79 -44.32 21.92
N ASP A 175 -16.52 -44.76 21.96
CA ASP A 175 -16.20 -46.19 21.90
C ASP A 175 -16.98 -46.95 22.99
N GLU A 176 -17.30 -48.22 22.76
CA GLU A 176 -18.06 -49.07 23.69
C GLU A 176 -17.47 -49.14 25.11
N ASN A 177 -16.19 -48.76 25.26
CA ASN A 177 -15.46 -48.69 26.53
C ASN A 177 -15.49 -47.31 27.23
N GLY A 178 -16.26 -46.34 26.73
CA GLY A 178 -16.33 -44.99 27.32
C GLY A 178 -15.14 -44.08 27.00
N TYR A 179 -14.19 -44.54 26.19
CA TYR A 179 -13.05 -43.75 25.74
C TYR A 179 -13.49 -42.74 24.68
N ILE A 180 -13.19 -41.46 24.91
CA ILE A 180 -13.42 -40.40 23.94
C ILE A 180 -12.06 -39.97 23.41
N ASN A 181 -11.81 -40.25 22.13
CA ASN A 181 -10.62 -39.78 21.44
C ASN A 181 -10.56 -38.23 21.51
N PRO A 182 -9.47 -37.63 22.03
CA PRO A 182 -9.34 -36.18 22.12
C PRO A 182 -9.59 -35.45 20.80
N LYS A 183 -9.18 -36.04 19.66
CA LYS A 183 -9.43 -35.49 18.33
C LYS A 183 -10.93 -35.30 18.07
N ASP A 184 -11.71 -36.33 18.37
CA ASP A 184 -13.15 -36.39 18.12
C ASP A 184 -13.94 -35.50 19.09
N ALA A 185 -13.44 -35.32 20.32
CA ALA A 185 -13.92 -34.32 21.25
C ALA A 185 -13.75 -32.89 20.69
N PHE A 186 -12.57 -32.55 20.16
CA PHE A 186 -12.33 -31.25 19.54
C PHE A 186 -13.13 -31.04 18.25
N TYR A 187 -13.32 -32.09 17.45
CA TYR A 187 -14.19 -32.05 16.27
C TYR A 187 -15.64 -31.71 16.64
N SER A 188 -16.20 -32.47 17.58
CA SER A 188 -17.58 -32.29 18.06
C SER A 188 -17.77 -30.91 18.70
N ALA A 189 -16.78 -30.43 19.44
CA ALA A 189 -16.79 -29.09 20.01
C ALA A 189 -16.71 -28.00 18.93
N ALA A 190 -15.86 -28.19 17.91
CA ALA A 190 -15.74 -27.27 16.79
C ALA A 190 -17.06 -27.16 16.01
N LEU A 191 -17.75 -28.27 15.72
CA LEU A 191 -19.05 -28.25 15.04
C LEU A 191 -20.10 -27.40 15.77
N LYS A 192 -20.06 -27.40 17.11
CA LYS A 192 -21.00 -26.63 17.94
C LYS A 192 -20.61 -25.16 18.08
N THR A 193 -19.31 -24.85 18.07
CA THR A 193 -18.79 -23.54 18.48
C THR A 193 -18.26 -22.70 17.32
N PHE A 194 -17.80 -23.32 16.23
CA PHE A 194 -17.28 -22.61 15.07
C PHE A 194 -18.42 -22.09 14.20
N THR A 195 -18.61 -20.78 14.22
CA THR A 195 -19.61 -20.10 13.40
C THR A 195 -19.08 -18.73 12.98
N PRO A 196 -19.36 -18.29 11.73
CA PRO A 196 -19.00 -16.94 11.30
C PRO A 196 -19.75 -15.87 12.11
N PHE A 197 -20.83 -16.23 12.81
CA PHE A 197 -21.65 -15.30 13.59
C PHE A 197 -21.22 -15.20 15.07
N SER A 198 -20.12 -15.86 15.48
CA SER A 198 -19.60 -15.70 16.85
C SER A 198 -19.02 -14.30 17.05
N GLY A 199 -18.98 -13.81 18.29
CA GLY A 199 -18.47 -12.47 18.59
C GLY A 199 -17.06 -12.22 18.04
N TRP A 200 -16.14 -13.17 18.21
CA TRP A 200 -14.78 -13.08 17.66
C TRP A 200 -14.72 -13.20 16.14
N SER A 201 -15.56 -14.04 15.53
CA SER A 201 -15.70 -14.09 14.06
C SER A 201 -16.24 -12.77 13.50
N ILE A 202 -17.17 -12.10 14.19
CA ILE A 202 -17.64 -10.77 13.82
C ILE A 202 -16.50 -9.75 13.91
N VAL A 203 -15.70 -9.77 14.98
CA VAL A 203 -14.50 -8.91 15.10
C VAL A 203 -13.56 -9.13 13.92
N TYR A 204 -13.33 -10.37 13.53
CA TYR A 204 -12.52 -10.71 12.35
C TYR A 204 -13.13 -10.21 11.04
N GLN A 205 -14.45 -10.30 10.88
CA GLN A 205 -15.15 -9.77 9.70
C GLN A 205 -15.07 -8.24 9.62
N VAL A 206 -15.21 -7.54 10.76
CA VAL A 206 -15.04 -6.08 10.85
C VAL A 206 -13.61 -5.69 10.49
N PHE A 207 -12.61 -6.46 10.94
CA PHE A 207 -11.22 -6.30 10.53
C PHE A 207 -11.06 -6.40 9.00
N CYS A 208 -11.64 -7.41 8.36
CA CYS A 208 -11.61 -7.55 6.90
C CYS A 208 -12.32 -6.38 6.19
N LEU A 209 -13.43 -5.89 6.75
CA LEU A 209 -14.14 -4.72 6.23
C LEU A 209 -13.30 -3.44 6.33
N CYS A 210 -12.56 -3.23 7.41
CA CYS A 210 -11.60 -2.14 7.52
C CYS A 210 -10.52 -2.23 6.44
N ILE A 211 -10.00 -3.42 6.13
CA ILE A 211 -9.04 -3.62 5.03
C ILE A 211 -9.64 -3.17 3.69
N ILE A 212 -10.89 -3.52 3.41
CA ILE A 212 -11.62 -3.08 2.19
C ILE A 212 -11.73 -1.56 2.14
N ILE A 213 -12.02 -0.90 3.27
CA ILE A 213 -12.05 0.56 3.36
C ILE A 213 -10.66 1.15 3.02
N PHE A 214 -9.58 0.58 3.57
CA PHE A 214 -8.21 0.99 3.24
C PHE A 214 -7.86 0.74 1.76
N ALA A 215 -8.31 -0.38 1.19
CA ALA A 215 -8.12 -0.71 -0.22
C ALA A 215 -8.83 0.30 -1.13
N THR A 216 -10.07 0.67 -0.79
CA THR A 216 -10.87 1.68 -1.51
C THR A 216 -10.16 3.01 -1.53
N PHE A 217 -9.67 3.45 -0.36
CA PHE A 217 -8.93 4.69 -0.26
C PHE A 217 -7.62 4.67 -1.06
N ALA A 218 -6.86 3.58 -1.02
CA ALA A 218 -5.63 3.43 -1.81
C ALA A 218 -5.90 3.50 -3.33
N ALA A 219 -7.05 2.98 -3.80
CA ALA A 219 -7.50 3.12 -5.18
C ALA A 219 -7.86 4.58 -5.53
N ILE A 220 -8.58 5.27 -4.64
CA ILE A 220 -8.91 6.69 -4.81
C ILE A 220 -7.63 7.52 -4.90
N GLU A 221 -6.67 7.29 -4.00
CA GLU A 221 -5.38 7.97 -3.99
C GLU A 221 -4.59 7.68 -5.28
N ALA A 222 -4.55 6.42 -5.74
CA ALA A 222 -3.93 6.07 -7.02
C ALA A 222 -4.59 6.80 -8.21
N SER A 223 -5.91 6.93 -8.20
CA SER A 223 -6.68 7.67 -9.20
C SER A 223 -6.38 9.17 -9.17
N LEU A 224 -6.25 9.76 -7.98
CA LEU A 224 -5.90 11.17 -7.79
C LEU A 224 -4.47 11.47 -8.25
N ILE A 225 -3.50 10.60 -7.95
CA ILE A 225 -2.12 10.71 -8.46
C ILE A 225 -2.12 10.59 -9.98
N ARG A 226 -2.85 9.61 -10.55
CA ARG A 226 -2.95 9.43 -12.01
C ARG A 226 -3.54 10.67 -12.70
N LYS A 227 -4.48 11.36 -12.04
CA LYS A 227 -5.09 12.60 -12.53
C LYS A 227 -4.31 13.87 -12.16
N LEU A 228 -3.11 13.76 -11.58
CA LEU A 228 -2.27 14.88 -11.11
C LEU A 228 -2.99 15.84 -10.15
N LYS A 229 -3.97 15.34 -9.39
CA LYS A 229 -4.74 16.12 -8.40
C LYS A 229 -4.15 16.03 -6.98
N LEU A 230 -3.14 15.18 -6.80
CA LEU A 230 -2.42 15.00 -5.55
C LEU A 230 -0.93 15.12 -5.86
N ASP A 231 -0.30 16.18 -5.34
CA ASP A 231 1.14 16.39 -5.42
C ASP A 231 1.74 16.20 -4.03
N PHE A 232 2.52 15.13 -3.85
CA PHE A 232 3.14 14.83 -2.57
C PHE A 232 4.32 15.74 -2.24
N ASP A 233 4.86 16.45 -3.22
CA ASP A 233 5.92 17.43 -2.98
C ASP A 233 5.40 18.72 -2.35
N SER A 234 4.07 18.90 -2.27
CA SER A 234 3.50 19.94 -1.41
C SER A 234 3.39 19.52 0.06
N PHE A 235 3.56 18.23 0.40
CA PHE A 235 3.42 17.72 1.77
C PHE A 235 4.66 17.99 2.62
N TYR A 236 5.83 17.89 2.02
CA TYR A 236 7.08 18.24 2.66
C TYR A 236 7.33 19.71 2.36
N LYS A 237 7.45 20.55 3.39
CA LYS A 237 7.92 21.93 3.22
C LYS A 237 9.16 21.86 2.32
N PRO A 238 9.29 22.72 1.29
CA PRO A 238 10.56 22.88 0.59
C PRO A 238 11.66 22.95 1.66
N GLU A 239 12.75 22.23 1.47
CA GLU A 239 13.93 22.33 2.33
C GLU A 239 14.10 23.80 2.73
N PHE A 240 14.19 24.04 4.04
CA PHE A 240 14.10 25.37 4.66
C PHE A 240 15.12 26.38 4.09
N ASN A 241 16.09 25.89 3.29
CA ASN A 241 17.11 26.64 2.57
C ASN A 241 16.60 27.55 1.44
N GLU A 242 15.49 27.25 0.75
CA GLU A 242 14.97 28.15 -0.31
C GLU A 242 14.22 29.38 0.25
N ARG A 243 13.87 29.37 1.55
CA ARG A 243 13.13 30.45 2.22
C ARG A 243 14.00 31.52 2.86
N SER A 244 15.32 31.30 2.93
CA SER A 244 16.24 32.27 3.49
C SER A 244 16.43 33.44 2.52
N LEU A 245 16.08 34.65 2.97
CA LEU A 245 16.38 35.91 2.27
C LEU A 245 17.86 36.01 1.89
N VAL A 246 18.73 35.48 2.75
CA VAL A 246 20.19 35.43 2.53
C VAL A 246 20.54 34.57 1.33
N ASN A 247 19.91 33.41 1.13
CA ASN A 247 20.17 32.57 -0.05
C ASN A 247 19.62 33.21 -1.34
N GLN A 248 18.47 33.90 -1.29
CA GLN A 248 17.90 34.59 -2.46
C GLN A 248 18.74 35.80 -2.91
N VAL A 249 19.43 36.43 -1.96
CA VAL A 249 20.41 37.50 -2.21
C VAL A 249 21.73 36.93 -2.75
N ILE A 250 22.24 35.83 -2.17
CA ILE A 250 23.47 35.17 -2.63
C ILE A 250 23.31 34.61 -4.05
N GLU A 251 22.12 34.13 -4.42
CA GLU A 251 21.80 33.72 -5.81
C GLU A 251 21.63 34.91 -6.78
N GLY A 252 21.77 36.16 -6.32
CA GLY A 252 21.67 37.36 -7.15
C GLY A 252 20.25 37.67 -7.64
N ARG A 253 19.22 37.09 -7.02
CA ARG A 253 17.81 37.33 -7.38
C ARG A 253 17.21 38.56 -6.69
N LEU A 254 17.88 39.07 -5.66
CA LEU A 254 17.59 40.33 -4.95
C LEU A 254 18.88 41.16 -4.90
N GLN A 255 18.84 42.38 -5.42
CA GLN A 255 19.94 43.36 -5.28
C GLN A 255 19.64 44.26 -4.08
N PHE A 256 20.56 44.29 -3.10
CA PHE A 256 20.43 45.18 -1.95
C PHE A 256 20.74 46.63 -2.38
N GLY A 257 19.82 47.55 -2.10
CA GLY A 257 19.99 49.00 -2.30
C GLY A 257 19.06 49.64 -3.32
N GLU A 258 18.33 48.88 -4.14
CA GLU A 258 17.40 49.43 -5.13
C GLU A 258 15.93 49.44 -4.69
N THR A 259 15.53 48.61 -3.72
CA THR A 259 14.13 48.51 -3.28
C THR A 259 13.85 49.18 -1.94
N ASP A 260 12.81 50.01 -1.89
CA ASP A 260 12.35 50.68 -0.67
C ASP A 260 11.82 49.67 0.38
N PRO A 261 12.04 49.89 1.69
CA PRO A 261 11.64 48.94 2.75
C PRO A 261 10.14 48.62 2.78
N GLY A 262 9.30 49.52 2.28
CA GLY A 262 7.85 49.33 2.17
C GLY A 262 7.44 48.30 1.12
N ASP A 263 8.22 48.18 0.03
CA ASP A 263 7.93 47.31 -1.10
C ASP A 263 8.61 45.94 -1.01
N LEU A 264 9.58 45.79 -0.11
CA LEU A 264 10.32 44.54 0.12
C LEU A 264 9.39 43.35 0.36
N LYS A 265 8.30 43.55 1.10
CA LYS A 265 7.32 42.48 1.40
C LYS A 265 6.53 42.05 0.16
N ALA A 266 6.21 43.01 -0.71
CA ALA A 266 5.54 42.75 -1.98
C ALA A 266 6.48 42.06 -2.97
N GLU A 267 7.74 42.48 -3.00
CA GLU A 267 8.78 41.91 -3.86
C GLU A 267 9.14 40.48 -3.45
N ILE A 268 9.33 40.21 -2.15
CA ILE A 268 9.50 38.84 -1.63
C ILE A 268 8.29 37.96 -1.98
N LYS A 269 7.07 38.50 -1.88
CA LYS A 269 5.85 37.75 -2.25
C LYS A 269 5.81 37.44 -3.75
N LYS A 270 6.24 38.37 -4.59
CA LYS A 270 6.34 38.20 -6.05
C LYS A 270 7.41 37.18 -6.41
N LEU A 271 8.60 37.29 -5.83
CA LEU A 271 9.70 36.33 -5.99
C LEU A 271 9.30 34.91 -5.58
N ARG A 272 8.57 34.77 -4.48
CA ARG A 272 8.03 33.47 -4.05
C ARG A 272 7.05 32.88 -5.06
N ASN A 273 6.14 33.69 -5.59
CA ASN A 273 5.21 33.24 -6.60
C ASN A 273 5.94 32.83 -7.89
N ASP A 274 6.96 33.59 -8.29
CA ASP A 274 7.76 33.30 -9.49
C ASP A 274 8.60 32.01 -9.31
N LEU A 275 9.21 31.81 -8.14
CA LEU A 275 9.93 30.59 -7.79
C LEU A 275 9.01 29.35 -7.77
N ASP A 276 7.82 29.46 -7.16
CA ASP A 276 6.84 28.38 -7.15
C ASP A 276 6.35 28.04 -8.57
N MET A 277 6.18 29.05 -9.43
CA MET A 277 5.83 28.86 -10.83
C MET A 277 6.97 28.20 -11.63
N GLU A 278 8.20 28.65 -11.45
CA GLU A 278 9.38 28.09 -12.10
C GLU A 278 9.59 26.62 -11.71
N ARG A 279 9.38 26.29 -10.43
CA ARG A 279 9.46 24.91 -9.91
C ARG A 279 8.38 24.01 -10.52
N LYS A 280 7.14 24.51 -10.63
CA LYS A 280 6.04 23.81 -11.31
C LYS A 280 6.34 23.57 -12.79
N GLU A 281 6.91 24.56 -13.48
CA GLU A 281 7.29 24.45 -14.88
C GLU A 281 8.40 23.41 -15.11
N ARG A 282 9.44 23.39 -14.26
CA ARG A 282 10.51 22.37 -14.34
C ARG A 282 9.96 20.96 -14.17
N LYS A 283 9.10 20.75 -13.18
CA LYS A 283 8.46 19.44 -12.94
C LYS A 283 7.55 19.01 -14.08
N MET A 284 6.78 19.93 -14.65
CA MET A 284 5.99 19.62 -15.84
C MET A 284 6.87 19.21 -17.02
N LYS A 285 7.95 19.94 -17.29
CA LYS A 285 8.90 19.57 -18.37
C LYS A 285 9.52 18.19 -18.15
N GLU A 286 9.80 17.83 -16.90
CA GLU A 286 10.32 16.52 -16.54
C GLU A 286 9.28 15.41 -16.74
N LEU A 287 8.02 15.64 -16.33
CA LEU A 287 6.91 14.72 -16.58
C LEU A 287 6.61 14.56 -18.09
N GLU A 288 6.67 15.64 -18.86
CA GLU A 288 6.51 15.61 -20.31
C GLU A 288 7.63 14.80 -20.98
N ARG A 289 8.88 14.93 -20.53
CA ARG A 289 9.99 14.09 -20.97
C ARG A 289 9.72 12.62 -20.67
N ILE A 290 9.29 12.29 -19.45
CA ILE A 290 8.98 10.90 -19.07
C ILE A 290 7.82 10.33 -19.90
N GLU A 291 6.76 11.11 -20.16
CA GLU A 291 5.66 10.68 -21.02
C GLU A 291 6.09 10.51 -22.48
N TYR A 292 6.92 11.42 -22.99
CA TYR A 292 7.47 11.37 -24.34
C TYR A 292 8.35 10.13 -24.53
N GLU A 293 9.25 9.86 -23.59
CA GLU A 293 10.06 8.63 -23.58
C GLU A 293 9.20 7.36 -23.49
N ALA A 294 8.12 7.38 -22.70
CA ALA A 294 7.20 6.25 -22.60
C ALA A 294 6.41 6.02 -23.90
N LYS A 295 6.03 7.08 -24.62
CA LYS A 295 5.40 6.99 -25.95
C LYS A 295 6.40 6.48 -26.99
N GLN A 296 7.61 7.04 -27.05
CA GLN A 296 8.66 6.55 -27.95
C GLN A 296 8.98 5.07 -27.72
N LYS A 297 9.08 4.62 -26.47
CA LYS A 297 9.29 3.19 -26.16
C LYS A 297 8.13 2.30 -26.63
N LYS A 298 6.89 2.79 -26.60
CA LYS A 298 5.71 2.06 -27.11
C LYS A 298 5.69 2.01 -28.64
N GLU A 299 6.00 3.12 -29.30
CA GLU A 299 6.08 3.21 -30.76
C GLU A 299 7.24 2.36 -31.30
N ALA A 300 8.41 2.41 -30.66
CA ALA A 300 9.54 1.54 -30.97
C ALA A 300 9.18 0.04 -30.85
N LYS A 301 8.43 -0.35 -29.81
CA LYS A 301 7.94 -1.74 -29.66
C LYS A 301 6.90 -2.12 -30.72
N LYS A 302 6.02 -1.20 -31.14
CA LYS A 302 5.08 -1.44 -32.24
C LYS A 302 5.80 -1.58 -33.59
N ASN A 303 6.76 -0.71 -33.86
CA ASN A 303 7.56 -0.73 -35.09
C ASN A 303 8.44 -1.98 -35.18
N ALA A 304 8.97 -2.47 -34.05
CA ALA A 304 9.70 -3.74 -33.99
C ALA A 304 8.80 -4.95 -34.27
N LYS A 305 7.53 -4.93 -33.82
CA LYS A 305 6.54 -5.98 -34.14
C LYS A 305 6.13 -5.96 -35.60
N ASN A 306 5.92 -4.78 -36.19
CA ASN A 306 5.56 -4.65 -37.61
C ASN A 306 6.71 -5.06 -38.54
N LYS A 307 7.97 -4.78 -38.19
CA LYS A 307 9.14 -5.27 -38.94
C LYS A 307 9.29 -6.79 -38.94
N LYS A 308 8.80 -7.49 -37.90
CA LYS A 308 8.76 -8.97 -37.87
C LYS A 308 7.66 -9.56 -38.76
N LYS A 309 6.56 -8.83 -38.99
CA LYS A 309 5.45 -9.28 -39.85
C LYS A 309 5.73 -9.11 -41.35
N ASN A 310 6.53 -8.12 -41.75
CA ASN A 310 6.92 -7.89 -43.15
C ASN A 310 8.18 -8.65 -43.60
N LYS A 311 8.61 -9.66 -42.83
CA LYS A 311 9.75 -10.55 -43.17
C LYS A 311 9.33 -12.01 -43.35
N LEU A 312 8.03 -12.27 -43.42
CA LEU A 312 7.41 -13.53 -43.84
C LEU A 312 6.71 -13.28 -45.18
#